data_AF-A0ABD0Y4Q1-F1
#
_entry.id   AF-A0ABD0Y4Q1-F1
#
_cell.length_a   1.000
_cell.length_b   1.000
_cell.length_c   1.000
_cell.angle_alpha   90.00
_cell.angle_beta   90.00
_cell.angle_gamma   90.00
#
_symmetry.space_group_name_H-M   'P 1'
#
loop_
_entity.id
_entity.type
_entity.pdbx_description
1 polymer ?
#
loop_
_entity_poly.entity_id
_entity_poly.type
_entity_poly.pdbx_seq_one_letter_code
_entity_poly.pdbx_strand_id
1 'polypeptide(L)'
;MANRINQLAQPKPNLIRFPDRRSVYWLDEFPPQKNVSTTAVKMTPRWSQLCGRKRLNAGFEQSRPSPQWEVSVAALKASPSNRVCSLALPLGPTAGWKPDRPLLASLSRAVQTAAASPRICQLACPKRRLGLYSPHSSKNFLVPHKPKRDSSRIQLLAISKADHPQYSQDRPASWPVPKSAREALASDRVKALSQPTQRKALFHGYDPYMVSLAARSASATPRLLVLNAADREHPTRAAVLEML
;
A
#
# COMPACT_ATOMS: atom_id res chain seq x y z
N MET A 1 1.91 -17.51 56.81
CA MET A 1 1.10 -17.62 55.58
C MET A 1 0.96 -16.23 55.00
N ALA A 2 1.53 -15.96 53.81
CA ALA A 2 1.48 -14.62 53.23
C ALA A 2 0.10 -14.35 52.60
N ASN A 3 -0.57 -13.28 53.03
CA ASN A 3 -1.86 -12.86 52.49
C ASN A 3 -1.76 -12.62 50.98
N ARG A 4 -2.77 -13.09 50.23
CA ARG A 4 -2.90 -12.97 48.75
C ARG A 4 -2.60 -11.56 48.22
N ILE A 5 -2.89 -10.54 49.00
CA ILE A 5 -2.58 -9.13 48.72
C ILE A 5 -1.07 -8.89 48.56
N ASN A 6 -0.23 -9.48 49.41
CA ASN A 6 1.23 -9.34 49.34
C ASN A 6 1.82 -10.07 48.13
N GLN A 7 1.16 -11.10 47.63
CA GLN A 7 1.56 -11.81 46.40
C GLN A 7 1.21 -11.00 45.14
N LEU A 8 0.07 -10.30 45.15
CA LEU A 8 -0.37 -9.45 44.03
C LEU A 8 0.37 -8.10 43.98
N ALA A 9 0.94 -7.66 45.10
CA ALA A 9 1.74 -6.44 45.19
C ALA A 9 3.16 -6.57 44.62
N GLN A 10 3.62 -7.80 44.32
CA GLN A 10 4.92 -8.01 43.70
C GLN A 10 4.90 -7.55 42.23
N PRO A 11 5.99 -6.93 41.73
CA PRO A 11 6.07 -6.46 40.35
C PRO A 11 5.89 -7.65 39.39
N LYS A 12 4.98 -7.49 38.42
CA LYS A 12 4.70 -8.54 37.43
C LYS A 12 6.00 -8.89 36.70
N PRO A 13 6.41 -10.18 36.68
CA PRO A 13 7.63 -10.58 36.00
C PRO A 13 7.51 -10.29 34.50
N ASN A 14 8.56 -9.71 33.92
CA ASN A 14 8.63 -9.36 32.50
C ASN A 14 8.56 -10.62 31.61
N LEU A 15 7.37 -10.92 31.10
CA LEU A 15 7.07 -12.02 30.15
C LEU A 15 7.73 -11.82 28.77
N ILE A 16 8.47 -10.73 28.56
CA ILE A 16 9.23 -10.47 27.33
C ILE A 16 10.61 -11.14 27.40
N ARG A 17 11.16 -11.34 28.60
CA ARG A 17 12.46 -12.03 28.79
C ARG A 17 12.34 -13.55 28.63
N PHE A 18 11.13 -14.09 28.83
CA PHE A 18 10.77 -15.48 28.57
C PHE A 18 9.50 -15.46 27.73
N PRO A 19 9.58 -15.65 26.40
CA PRO A 19 8.37 -15.66 25.60
C PRO A 19 7.53 -16.82 26.10
N ASP A 20 6.42 -16.52 26.77
CA ASP A 20 5.38 -17.47 27.13
C ASP A 20 4.71 -17.90 25.80
N ARG A 21 5.42 -18.73 25.03
CA ARG A 21 4.87 -19.43 23.88
C ARG A 21 4.04 -20.56 24.46
N ARG A 22 2.86 -20.21 24.96
CA ARG A 22 1.75 -21.13 25.12
C ARG A 22 1.36 -21.62 23.74
N SER A 23 2.11 -22.58 23.23
CA SER A 23 1.71 -23.37 22.08
C SER A 23 0.50 -24.18 22.52
N VAL A 24 -0.70 -23.67 22.24
CA VAL A 24 -1.98 -24.32 21.88
C VAL A 24 -2.49 -25.53 22.70
N TYR A 25 -1.66 -26.34 23.33
CA TYR A 25 -2.01 -27.43 24.22
C TYR A 25 -1.91 -26.95 25.66
N TRP A 26 -3.05 -26.88 26.32
CA TRP A 26 -3.12 -26.69 27.76
C TRP A 26 -2.64 -28.00 28.39
N LEU A 27 -1.51 -27.97 29.09
CA LEU A 27 -1.11 -29.04 29.98
C LEU A 27 -1.44 -28.57 31.40
N ASP A 28 -2.20 -29.38 32.12
CA ASP A 28 -2.67 -29.09 33.49
C ASP A 28 -1.53 -29.04 34.52
N GLU A 29 -0.31 -29.39 34.13
CA GLU A 29 0.87 -29.43 35.00
C GLU A 29 1.99 -28.52 34.48
N PHE A 30 2.63 -27.78 35.39
CA PHE A 30 3.78 -26.96 35.07
C PHE A 30 4.99 -27.85 34.73
N PRO A 31 5.72 -27.59 33.62
CA PRO A 31 6.93 -28.34 33.34
C PRO A 31 7.98 -28.09 34.44
N PRO A 32 8.79 -29.12 34.77
CA PRO A 32 9.80 -29.01 35.83
C PRO A 32 10.81 -27.89 35.53
N GLN A 33 11.31 -27.25 36.60
CA GLN A 33 12.27 -26.15 36.50
C GLN A 33 13.51 -26.59 35.70
N LYS A 34 13.80 -25.85 34.62
CA LYS A 34 14.93 -26.14 33.74
C LYS A 34 16.23 -25.70 34.40
N ASN A 35 17.10 -26.66 34.71
CA ASN A 35 18.49 -26.40 35.06
C ASN A 35 19.20 -25.72 33.87
N VAL A 36 20.00 -24.71 34.17
CA VAL A 36 20.66 -23.82 33.22
C VAL A 36 21.47 -24.63 32.20
N SER A 37 21.02 -24.63 30.93
CA SER A 37 21.70 -25.14 29.71
C SER A 37 21.16 -26.41 29.03
N THR A 38 19.89 -26.80 29.19
CA THR A 38 19.39 -28.03 28.51
C THR A 38 19.10 -27.89 27.00
N THR A 39 19.05 -26.70 26.40
CA THR A 39 18.76 -26.59 24.95
C THR A 39 19.73 -25.67 24.23
N ALA A 40 20.80 -26.25 23.68
CA ALA A 40 21.63 -25.58 22.69
C ALA A 40 20.81 -25.41 21.40
N VAL A 41 20.62 -24.17 20.95
CA VAL A 41 20.01 -23.88 19.65
C VAL A 41 20.99 -24.30 18.56
N LYS A 42 20.91 -25.57 18.15
CA LYS A 42 21.68 -26.06 17.00
C LYS A 42 20.97 -25.61 15.72
N MET A 43 21.59 -24.72 14.97
CA MET A 43 21.17 -24.42 13.61
C MET A 43 21.28 -25.69 12.77
N THR A 44 20.16 -26.12 12.19
CA THR A 44 20.19 -27.22 11.22
C THR A 44 20.89 -26.77 9.94
N PRO A 45 21.56 -27.67 9.20
CA PRO A 45 22.20 -27.34 7.92
C PRO A 45 21.25 -26.71 6.89
N ARG A 46 19.96 -27.09 6.93
CA ARG A 46 18.94 -26.48 6.09
C ARG A 46 18.65 -25.03 6.48
N TRP A 47 18.63 -24.73 7.76
CA TRP A 47 18.41 -23.36 8.23
C TRP A 47 19.59 -22.45 7.89
N SER A 48 20.84 -22.95 7.94
CA SER A 48 22.00 -22.18 7.47
C SER A 48 21.94 -21.90 5.97
N GLN A 49 21.46 -22.85 5.18
CA GLN A 49 21.24 -22.66 3.75
C GLN A 49 20.16 -21.62 3.46
N LEU A 50 19.05 -21.62 4.22
CA LEU A 50 17.95 -20.66 4.05
C LEU A 50 18.29 -19.25 4.52
N CYS A 51 19.12 -19.13 5.56
CA CYS A 51 19.68 -17.85 5.99
C CYS A 51 20.72 -17.29 5.00
N GLY A 52 21.20 -18.12 4.07
CA GLY A 52 22.06 -17.69 2.98
C GLY A 52 21.31 -16.85 1.94
N ARG A 53 22.01 -15.91 1.31
CA ARG A 53 21.44 -15.14 0.19
C ARG A 53 21.01 -16.09 -0.94
N LYS A 54 19.85 -15.83 -1.54
CA LYS A 54 19.45 -16.51 -2.78
C LYS A 54 20.48 -16.21 -3.88
N ARG A 55 20.98 -17.24 -4.55
CA ARG A 55 21.87 -17.07 -5.70
C ARG A 55 21.04 -16.50 -6.86
N LEU A 56 21.58 -15.51 -7.55
CA LEU A 56 20.98 -15.04 -8.80
C LEU A 56 21.08 -16.16 -9.83
N ASN A 57 20.03 -16.34 -10.63
CA ASN A 57 20.04 -17.28 -11.76
C ASN A 57 21.16 -16.86 -12.73
N ALA A 58 21.87 -17.84 -13.29
CA ALA A 58 23.00 -17.57 -14.20
C ALA A 58 22.58 -16.79 -15.47
N GLY A 59 21.32 -16.91 -15.90
CA GLY A 59 20.74 -16.13 -17.00
C GLY A 59 20.03 -14.84 -16.59
N PHE A 60 20.19 -14.37 -15.34
CA PHE A 60 19.60 -13.11 -14.91
C PHE A 60 20.40 -11.93 -15.45
N GLU A 61 19.86 -11.29 -16.47
CA GLU A 61 20.39 -10.03 -17.00
C GLU A 61 19.67 -8.85 -16.32
N GLN A 62 20.39 -8.12 -15.47
CA GLN A 62 19.84 -7.01 -14.67
C GLN A 62 19.38 -5.83 -15.53
N SER A 63 19.87 -5.73 -16.76
CA SER A 63 19.53 -4.70 -17.75
C SER A 63 19.06 -5.36 -19.04
N ARG A 64 17.97 -6.11 -18.98
CA ARG A 64 17.27 -6.50 -20.21
C ARG A 64 16.77 -5.21 -20.88
N PRO A 65 17.21 -4.86 -22.10
CA PRO A 65 16.59 -3.77 -22.83
C PRO A 65 15.09 -4.05 -22.91
N SER A 66 14.25 -3.04 -22.68
CA SER A 66 12.82 -3.15 -22.95
C SER A 66 12.64 -3.75 -24.34
N PRO A 67 11.73 -4.71 -24.55
CA PRO A 67 11.52 -5.28 -25.87
C PRO A 67 11.21 -4.14 -26.83
N GLN A 68 12.18 -3.79 -27.65
CA GLN A 68 12.07 -2.74 -28.64
C GLN A 68 11.39 -3.41 -29.82
N TRP A 69 10.06 -3.29 -29.86
CA TRP A 69 9.28 -3.82 -30.97
C TRP A 69 9.64 -3.04 -32.22
N GLU A 70 10.15 -3.73 -33.23
CA GLU A 70 10.40 -3.12 -34.53
C GLU A 70 9.06 -2.72 -35.14
N VAL A 71 8.83 -1.41 -35.24
CA VAL A 71 7.62 -0.85 -35.85
C VAL A 71 7.85 -0.82 -37.36
N SER A 72 6.89 -1.34 -38.13
CA SER A 72 6.98 -1.34 -39.59
C SER A 72 7.03 0.10 -40.13
N VAL A 73 7.72 0.29 -41.26
CA VAL A 73 7.81 1.60 -41.93
C VAL A 73 6.42 2.13 -42.31
N ALA A 74 5.47 1.24 -42.61
CA ALA A 74 4.08 1.59 -42.89
C ALA A 74 3.37 2.15 -41.65
N ALA A 75 3.57 1.56 -40.47
CA ALA A 75 2.98 2.06 -39.22
C ALA A 75 3.56 3.41 -38.80
N LEU A 76 4.86 3.65 -39.06
CA LEU A 76 5.50 4.96 -38.83
C LEU A 76 4.98 6.06 -39.78
N LYS A 77 4.56 5.68 -41.00
CA LYS A 77 4.03 6.60 -42.02
C LYS A 77 2.50 6.76 -41.95
N ALA A 78 1.81 5.97 -41.14
CA ALA A 78 0.37 6.02 -41.02
C ALA A 78 -0.08 7.35 -40.39
N SER A 79 -0.96 8.07 -41.08
CA SER A 79 -1.61 9.26 -40.54
C SER A 79 -3.02 8.94 -40.06
N PRO A 80 -3.45 9.49 -38.91
CA PRO A 80 -4.81 9.29 -38.43
C PRO A 80 -5.82 9.98 -39.36
N SER A 81 -7.00 9.38 -39.51
CA SER A 81 -8.11 10.02 -40.24
C SER A 81 -8.62 11.25 -39.47
N ASN A 82 -9.24 12.18 -40.20
CA ASN A 82 -9.83 13.40 -39.60
C ASN A 82 -10.77 13.08 -38.43
N ARG A 83 -11.57 12.01 -38.54
CA ARG A 83 -12.46 11.56 -37.46
C ARG A 83 -11.68 11.14 -36.20
N VAL A 84 -10.59 10.40 -36.38
CA VAL A 84 -9.73 9.99 -35.25
C VAL A 84 -9.08 11.21 -34.60
N CYS A 85 -8.64 12.18 -35.41
CA CYS A 85 -8.14 13.46 -34.89
C CYS A 85 -9.19 14.19 -34.06
N SER A 86 -10.45 14.26 -34.54
CA SER A 86 -11.54 14.90 -33.80
C SER A 86 -11.88 14.17 -32.49
N LEU A 87 -11.84 12.84 -32.48
CA LEU A 87 -12.10 12.04 -31.27
C LEU A 87 -10.94 12.05 -30.28
N ALA A 88 -9.72 12.29 -30.75
CA ALA A 88 -8.53 12.42 -29.90
C ALA A 88 -8.48 13.76 -29.15
N LEU A 89 -9.24 14.77 -29.60
CA LEU A 89 -9.40 16.00 -28.85
C LEU A 89 -10.17 15.72 -27.54
N PRO A 90 -9.71 16.25 -26.40
CA PRO A 90 -10.42 16.07 -25.14
C PRO A 90 -11.81 16.69 -25.25
N LEU A 91 -12.82 15.97 -24.74
CA LEU A 91 -14.16 16.53 -24.57
C LEU A 91 -14.09 17.71 -23.61
N GLY A 92 -14.66 18.84 -24.02
CA GLY A 92 -14.80 20.00 -23.15
C GLY A 92 -15.69 19.68 -21.94
N PRO A 93 -15.55 20.44 -20.84
CA PRO A 93 -16.43 20.31 -19.70
C PRO A 93 -17.89 20.54 -20.11
N THR A 94 -18.83 19.81 -19.48
CA THR A 94 -20.26 19.93 -19.77
C THR A 94 -20.79 21.33 -19.43
N ALA A 95 -21.86 21.76 -20.10
CA ALA A 95 -22.47 23.06 -19.85
C ALA A 95 -22.83 23.19 -18.36
N GLY A 96 -22.27 24.21 -17.69
CA GLY A 96 -22.46 24.45 -16.26
C GLY A 96 -21.44 23.78 -15.33
N TRP A 97 -20.49 23.00 -15.86
CA TRP A 97 -19.36 22.50 -15.07
C TRP A 97 -18.51 23.67 -14.57
N LYS A 98 -18.32 23.73 -13.25
CA LYS A 98 -17.44 24.68 -12.58
C LYS A 98 -16.38 23.88 -11.82
N PRO A 99 -15.10 24.28 -11.88
CA PRO A 99 -14.09 23.64 -11.05
C PRO A 99 -14.42 23.89 -9.57
N ASP A 100 -14.26 22.87 -8.72
CA ASP A 100 -14.52 22.96 -7.26
C ASP A 100 -13.74 24.09 -6.59
N ARG A 101 -12.62 24.48 -7.19
CA ARG A 101 -11.83 25.64 -6.80
C ARG A 101 -11.81 26.63 -7.96
N PRO A 102 -12.15 27.91 -7.75
CA PRO A 102 -11.91 28.92 -8.77
C PRO A 102 -10.41 28.88 -9.12
N LEU A 103 -10.10 28.86 -10.42
CA LEU A 103 -8.72 29.05 -10.89
C LEU A 103 -8.18 30.30 -10.19
N LEU A 104 -6.96 30.21 -9.64
CA LEU A 104 -6.33 31.33 -8.95
C LEU A 104 -6.46 32.57 -9.83
N ALA A 105 -6.84 33.70 -9.22
CA ALA A 105 -7.01 34.97 -9.90
C ALA A 105 -5.84 35.23 -10.86
N SER A 106 -6.11 35.84 -12.02
CA SER A 106 -5.13 36.18 -13.05
C SER A 106 -3.83 36.65 -12.40
N LEU A 107 -2.77 35.84 -12.53
CA LEU A 107 -1.50 36.12 -11.87
C LEU A 107 -0.97 37.47 -12.38
N SER A 108 -0.42 38.29 -11.48
CA SER A 108 0.15 39.57 -11.88
C SER A 108 1.29 39.37 -12.89
N ARG A 109 1.53 40.36 -13.75
CA ARG A 109 2.60 40.31 -14.76
C ARG A 109 3.97 40.00 -14.13
N ALA A 110 4.23 40.54 -12.94
CA ALA A 110 5.46 40.28 -12.18
C ALA A 110 5.67 38.81 -11.83
N VAL A 111 4.59 38.08 -11.51
CA VAL A 111 4.66 36.63 -11.23
C VAL A 111 4.85 35.83 -12.51
N GLN A 112 4.20 36.24 -13.61
CA GLN A 112 4.35 35.58 -14.92
C GLN A 112 5.77 35.73 -15.48
N THR A 113 6.45 36.84 -15.19
CA THR A 113 7.83 37.11 -15.64
C THR A 113 8.89 36.82 -14.59
N ALA A 114 8.53 36.25 -13.43
CA ALA A 114 9.48 35.98 -12.36
C ALA A 114 10.49 34.90 -12.80
N ALA A 115 11.76 35.26 -12.89
CA ALA A 115 12.84 34.32 -13.15
C ALA A 115 13.36 33.70 -11.83
N ALA A 116 13.62 32.40 -11.84
CA ALA A 116 14.23 31.73 -10.71
C ALA A 116 15.64 32.27 -10.44
N SER A 117 16.01 32.42 -9.17
CA SER A 117 17.35 32.86 -8.81
C SER A 117 18.41 31.82 -9.22
N PRO A 118 19.67 32.24 -9.46
CA PRO A 118 20.73 31.31 -9.85
C PRO A 118 20.90 30.13 -8.88
N ARG A 119 20.69 30.38 -7.58
CA ARG A 119 20.73 29.34 -6.54
C ARG A 119 19.59 28.33 -6.69
N ILE A 120 18.37 28.77 -6.99
CA ILE A 120 17.24 27.88 -7.22
C ILE A 120 17.50 27.01 -8.45
N CYS A 121 18.02 27.60 -9.53
CA CYS A 121 18.42 26.86 -10.72
C CYS A 121 19.49 25.80 -10.40
N GLN A 122 20.51 26.15 -9.59
CA GLN A 122 21.54 25.20 -9.16
C GLN A 122 20.99 24.05 -8.30
N LEU A 123 20.01 24.32 -7.44
CA LEU A 123 19.38 23.29 -6.60
C LEU A 123 18.41 22.41 -7.39
N ALA A 124 17.76 22.97 -8.42
CA ALA A 124 16.89 22.25 -9.33
C ALA A 124 17.68 21.30 -10.25
N CYS A 125 18.97 21.58 -10.49
CA CYS A 125 19.83 20.65 -11.21
C CYS A 125 19.91 19.31 -10.45
N PRO A 126 19.60 18.18 -11.11
CA PRO A 126 19.69 16.88 -10.48
C PRO A 126 21.14 16.64 -10.04
N LYS A 127 21.31 16.15 -8.81
CA LYS A 127 22.63 15.86 -8.26
C LYS A 127 23.30 14.75 -9.08
N ARG A 128 24.23 15.13 -9.96
CA ARG A 128 25.03 14.19 -10.75
C ARG A 128 25.87 13.37 -9.79
N ARG A 129 25.47 12.11 -9.56
CA ARG A 129 26.31 11.14 -8.85
C ARG A 129 27.43 10.75 -9.80
N LEU A 130 28.64 11.23 -9.53
CA LEU A 130 29.84 10.83 -10.25
C LEU A 130 30.08 9.34 -9.97
N GLY A 131 29.86 8.49 -10.97
CA GLY A 131 30.40 7.13 -11.06
C GLY A 131 29.87 6.05 -10.11
N LEU A 132 28.65 5.54 -10.33
CA LEU A 132 28.27 4.18 -9.89
C LEU A 132 27.87 3.25 -11.04
N TYR A 133 28.03 3.68 -12.29
CA TYR A 133 27.94 2.80 -13.46
C TYR A 133 29.36 2.45 -13.92
N SER A 134 29.96 1.49 -13.23
CA SER A 134 30.97 0.59 -13.84
C SER A 134 30.28 -0.77 -14.00
N PRO A 135 30.10 -1.29 -15.23
CA PRO A 135 29.47 -2.60 -15.45
C PRO A 135 30.35 -3.78 -15.05
N HIS A 136 31.56 -3.54 -14.52
CA HIS A 136 32.49 -4.59 -14.14
C HIS A 136 33.07 -4.35 -12.75
N SER A 137 33.22 -5.46 -12.04
CA SER A 137 33.83 -5.60 -10.71
C SER A 137 32.86 -5.42 -9.55
N SER A 138 32.08 -6.48 -9.27
CA SER A 138 31.72 -6.86 -7.91
C SER A 138 32.99 -7.24 -7.12
N LYS A 139 33.89 -6.28 -6.92
CA LYS A 139 34.85 -6.34 -5.81
C LYS A 139 34.21 -5.54 -4.70
N ASN A 140 34.05 -6.21 -3.56
CA ASN A 140 33.64 -5.63 -2.30
C ASN A 140 34.54 -4.45 -1.97
N PHE A 141 34.21 -3.26 -2.44
CA PHE A 141 34.68 -2.05 -1.80
C PHE A 141 33.79 -1.85 -0.58
N LEU A 142 34.13 -2.58 0.49
CA LEU A 142 34.10 -2.00 1.82
C LEU A 142 35.03 -0.79 1.75
N VAL A 143 34.58 0.31 1.13
CA VAL A 143 35.20 1.59 1.37
C VAL A 143 35.05 1.76 2.87
N PRO A 144 36.15 1.80 3.65
CA PRO A 144 36.03 2.18 5.04
C PRO A 144 35.35 3.53 4.98
N HIS A 145 34.11 3.61 5.50
CA HIS A 145 33.43 4.87 5.59
C HIS A 145 34.32 5.70 6.50
N LYS A 146 35.20 6.52 5.91
CA LYS A 146 36.11 7.36 6.69
C LYS A 146 35.18 8.10 7.65
N PRO A 147 35.35 7.98 8.98
CA PRO A 147 34.52 8.73 9.90
C PRO A 147 34.71 10.19 9.51
N LYS A 148 33.68 10.76 8.88
CA LYS A 148 33.70 12.19 8.56
C LYS A 148 33.72 12.85 9.91
N ARG A 149 34.78 13.61 10.20
CA ARG A 149 34.83 14.40 11.43
C ARG A 149 33.58 15.26 11.45
N ASP A 150 32.78 15.09 12.50
CA ASP A 150 31.60 15.91 12.71
C ASP A 150 32.06 17.36 12.78
N SER A 151 31.44 18.23 11.97
CA SER A 151 31.74 19.66 12.03
C SER A 151 31.46 20.18 13.45
N SER A 152 32.19 21.20 13.90
CA SER A 152 31.96 21.87 15.19
C SER A 152 30.49 22.27 15.38
N ARG A 153 29.82 22.66 14.29
CA ARG A 153 28.38 22.94 14.28
C ARG A 153 27.53 21.72 14.59
N ILE A 154 27.85 20.54 14.06
CA ILE A 154 27.11 19.30 14.34
C ILE A 154 27.27 18.93 15.82
N GLN A 155 28.48 19.07 16.37
CA GLN A 155 28.73 18.84 17.79
C GLN A 155 27.91 19.80 18.67
N LEU A 156 27.83 21.08 18.30
CA LEU A 156 27.02 22.07 19.00
C LEU A 156 25.52 21.76 18.92
N LEU A 157 25.04 21.33 17.75
CA LEU A 157 23.63 20.94 17.55
C LEU A 157 23.27 19.62 18.24
N ALA A 158 24.26 18.76 18.53
CA ALA A 158 24.07 17.52 19.27
C ALA A 158 23.91 17.75 20.79
N ILE A 159 24.24 18.94 21.29
CA ILE A 159 23.99 19.30 22.70
C ILE A 159 22.48 19.45 22.87
N SER A 160 21.90 18.68 23.80
CA SER A 160 20.48 18.79 24.13
C SER A 160 20.16 20.20 24.62
N LYS A 161 19.02 20.74 24.17
CA LYS A 161 18.51 22.02 24.69
C LYS A 161 18.16 21.87 26.17
N ALA A 162 18.32 22.94 26.94
CA ALA A 162 17.82 23.01 28.30
C ALA A 162 16.29 22.96 28.32
N ASP A 163 15.73 22.29 29.32
CA ASP A 163 14.29 22.27 29.55
C ASP A 163 13.78 23.68 29.88
N HIS A 164 12.55 24.00 29.46
CA HIS A 164 11.92 25.28 29.78
C HIS A 164 11.69 25.38 31.30
N PRO A 165 11.79 26.57 31.93
CA PRO A 165 11.57 26.72 33.38
C PRO A 165 10.18 26.26 33.89
N GLN A 166 9.19 26.17 32.99
CA GLN A 166 7.85 25.67 33.29
C GLN A 166 7.62 24.23 32.79
N TYR A 167 8.65 23.54 32.31
CA TYR A 167 8.53 22.16 31.86
C TYR A 167 8.25 21.26 33.05
N SER A 168 7.02 20.73 33.11
CA SER A 168 6.65 19.66 34.03
C SER A 168 6.89 18.30 33.36
N GLN A 169 7.52 17.38 34.09
CA GLN A 169 7.66 16.00 33.66
C GLN A 169 6.30 15.35 33.37
N ASP A 170 6.29 14.35 32.48
CA ASP A 170 5.09 13.59 32.14
C ASP A 170 4.43 13.00 33.40
N ARG A 171 3.10 13.01 33.41
CA ARG A 171 2.31 12.42 34.49
C ARG A 171 2.59 10.91 34.56
N PRO A 172 2.83 10.34 35.77
CA PRO A 172 3.10 8.90 35.90
C PRO A 172 1.94 8.06 35.35
N ALA A 173 2.28 6.92 34.74
CA ALA A 173 1.30 6.01 34.12
C ALA A 173 0.24 5.50 35.10
N SER A 174 0.58 5.37 36.40
CA SER A 174 -0.37 5.06 37.46
C SER A 174 -0.68 6.31 38.28
N TRP A 175 -1.91 6.81 38.15
CA TRP A 175 -2.45 7.85 39.02
C TRP A 175 -3.73 7.36 39.70
N PRO A 176 -3.98 7.74 40.97
CA PRO A 176 -5.15 7.30 41.69
C PRO A 176 -6.41 7.93 41.07
N VAL A 177 -7.24 7.09 40.45
CA VAL A 177 -8.56 7.48 39.96
C VAL A 177 -9.43 7.88 41.17
N PRO A 178 -10.06 9.07 41.16
CA PRO A 178 -10.91 9.51 42.28
C PRO A 178 -12.10 8.57 42.47
N LYS A 179 -12.58 8.44 43.71
CA LYS A 179 -13.73 7.57 44.05
C LYS A 179 -14.96 7.91 43.20
N SER A 180 -15.23 9.19 42.99
CA SER A 180 -16.32 9.68 42.14
C SER A 180 -16.28 9.13 40.72
N ALA A 181 -15.10 8.92 40.14
CA ALA A 181 -14.98 8.35 38.80
C ALA A 181 -15.07 6.80 38.80
N ARG A 182 -14.70 6.13 39.90
CA ARG A 182 -14.84 4.67 40.03
C ARG A 182 -16.28 4.24 40.31
N GLU A 183 -17.01 5.06 41.04
CA GLU A 183 -18.40 4.83 41.45
C GLU A 183 -19.41 5.46 40.47
N ALA A 184 -18.94 6.14 39.42
CA ALA A 184 -19.79 6.72 38.40
C ALA A 184 -20.57 5.63 37.65
N LEU A 185 -21.90 5.68 37.76
CA LEU A 185 -22.79 4.81 36.99
C LEU A 185 -22.95 5.36 35.58
N ALA A 186 -22.94 4.47 34.59
CA ALA A 186 -23.19 4.84 33.19
C ALA A 186 -24.63 5.37 33.03
N SER A 187 -24.80 6.44 32.25
CA SER A 187 -26.13 6.96 31.92
C SER A 187 -26.93 5.96 31.09
N ASP A 188 -28.26 6.07 31.14
CA ASP A 188 -29.14 5.13 30.43
C ASP A 188 -28.92 5.15 28.91
N ARG A 189 -28.58 6.31 28.35
CA ARG A 189 -28.18 6.43 26.95
C ARG A 189 -26.91 5.62 26.64
N VAL A 190 -25.90 5.68 27.50
CA VAL A 190 -24.66 4.91 27.32
C VAL A 190 -24.94 3.41 27.43
N LYS A 191 -25.81 3.00 28.36
CA LYS A 191 -26.28 1.61 28.47
C LYS A 191 -27.00 1.16 27.19
N ALA A 192 -27.90 1.97 26.65
CA ALA A 192 -28.61 1.67 25.40
C ALA A 192 -27.66 1.55 24.20
N LEU A 193 -26.69 2.47 24.08
CA LEU A 193 -25.69 2.43 23.00
C LEU A 193 -24.68 1.28 23.15
N SER A 194 -24.45 0.79 24.37
CA SER A 194 -23.57 -0.36 24.61
C SER A 194 -24.17 -1.69 24.15
N GLN A 195 -25.48 -1.74 23.88
CA GLN A 195 -26.11 -2.94 23.36
C GLN A 195 -25.72 -3.18 21.89
N PRO A 196 -25.31 -4.39 21.51
CA PRO A 196 -24.92 -4.69 20.14
C PRO A 196 -26.13 -4.58 19.19
N THR A 197 -25.95 -3.88 18.07
CA THR A 197 -26.99 -3.79 17.04
C THR A 197 -27.27 -5.18 16.45
N GLN A 198 -28.51 -5.65 16.57
CA GLN A 198 -28.93 -6.90 15.92
C GLN A 198 -28.92 -6.71 14.40
N ARG A 199 -28.07 -7.48 13.70
CA ARG A 199 -28.05 -7.49 12.23
C ARG A 199 -29.14 -8.45 11.73
N LYS A 200 -30.10 -7.93 10.97
CA LYS A 200 -31.06 -8.78 10.24
C LYS A 200 -30.29 -9.56 9.17
N ALA A 201 -30.66 -10.83 8.95
CA ALA A 201 -30.07 -11.63 7.89
C ALA A 201 -30.33 -10.97 6.52
N LEU A 202 -29.26 -10.78 5.74
CA LEU A 202 -29.28 -10.14 4.42
C LEU A 202 -30.20 -10.82 3.40
N PHE A 203 -30.59 -12.07 3.66
CA PHE A 203 -31.34 -12.89 2.73
C PHE A 203 -32.84 -12.87 3.07
N HIS A 204 -33.54 -11.85 2.60
CA HIS A 204 -35.01 -11.77 2.64
C HIS A 204 -35.64 -12.60 1.50
N GLY A 205 -35.25 -13.88 1.37
CA GLY A 205 -35.85 -14.79 0.39
C GLY A 205 -35.60 -14.40 -1.08
N TYR A 206 -34.46 -13.78 -1.39
CA TYR A 206 -34.08 -13.46 -2.77
C TYR A 206 -33.72 -14.75 -3.53
N ASP A 207 -34.60 -15.22 -4.40
CA ASP A 207 -34.30 -16.36 -5.28
C ASP A 207 -33.35 -15.90 -6.42
N PRO A 208 -32.08 -16.36 -6.45
CA PRO A 208 -31.12 -15.94 -7.45
C PRO A 208 -31.46 -16.41 -8.87
N TYR A 209 -32.42 -17.32 -9.04
CA TYR A 209 -32.87 -17.82 -10.33
C TYR A 209 -34.13 -17.13 -10.84
N MET A 210 -34.70 -16.21 -10.07
CA MET A 210 -35.90 -15.47 -10.48
C MET A 210 -35.54 -14.40 -11.51
N VAL A 211 -35.90 -14.64 -12.78
CA VAL A 211 -35.77 -13.65 -13.85
C VAL A 211 -36.73 -12.51 -13.62
N SER A 212 -36.23 -11.27 -13.62
CA SER A 212 -37.06 -10.07 -13.41
C SER A 212 -38.11 -9.91 -14.52
N LEU A 213 -39.26 -9.33 -14.18
CA LEU A 213 -40.34 -9.08 -15.14
C LEU A 213 -39.85 -8.24 -16.33
N ALA A 214 -38.99 -7.25 -16.05
CA ALA A 214 -38.37 -6.38 -17.05
C ALA A 214 -37.49 -7.16 -18.05
N ALA A 215 -36.74 -8.16 -17.58
CA ALA A 215 -35.94 -9.02 -18.44
C ALA A 215 -36.81 -9.94 -19.30
N ARG A 216 -37.95 -10.42 -18.78
CA ARG A 216 -38.92 -11.20 -19.57
C ARG A 216 -39.61 -10.36 -20.65
N SER A 217 -39.83 -9.07 -20.39
CA SER A 217 -40.45 -8.14 -21.35
C SER A 217 -39.46 -7.48 -22.31
N ALA A 218 -38.16 -7.73 -22.17
CA ALA A 218 -37.16 -7.10 -23.01
C ALA A 218 -37.22 -7.67 -24.44
N SER A 219 -37.46 -6.79 -25.41
CA SER A 219 -37.42 -7.13 -26.83
C SER A 219 -36.04 -6.84 -27.42
N ALA A 220 -35.64 -7.64 -28.42
CA ALA A 220 -34.38 -7.45 -29.13
C ALA A 220 -34.32 -6.07 -29.82
N THR A 221 -33.14 -5.46 -29.82
CA THR A 221 -32.94 -4.18 -30.50
C THR A 221 -33.00 -4.35 -32.03
N PRO A 222 -33.40 -3.32 -32.79
CA PRO A 222 -33.57 -3.42 -34.25
C PRO A 222 -32.31 -3.92 -34.97
N ARG A 223 -31.12 -3.55 -34.48
CA ARG A 223 -29.84 -3.99 -35.03
C ARG A 223 -29.63 -5.51 -34.91
N LEU A 224 -30.06 -6.12 -33.81
CA LEU A 224 -29.95 -7.58 -33.62
C LEU A 224 -30.92 -8.33 -34.53
N LEU A 225 -32.08 -7.77 -34.83
CA LEU A 225 -33.02 -8.34 -35.80
C LEU A 225 -32.42 -8.34 -37.22
N VAL A 226 -31.75 -7.26 -37.62
CA VAL A 226 -31.08 -7.17 -38.93
C VAL A 226 -29.91 -8.15 -39.03
N LEU A 227 -29.09 -8.30 -37.98
CA LEU A 227 -27.99 -9.27 -37.99
C LEU A 227 -28.50 -10.72 -38.04
N ASN A 228 -29.56 -11.03 -37.29
CA ASN A 228 -30.19 -12.35 -37.34
C ASN A 228 -30.84 -12.65 -38.72
N ALA A 229 -31.31 -11.61 -39.42
CA ALA A 229 -31.81 -11.76 -40.78
C ALA A 229 -30.67 -11.98 -41.79
N ALA A 230 -29.52 -11.32 -41.62
CA ALA A 230 -28.37 -11.43 -42.51
C ALA A 230 -27.74 -12.84 -42.54
N ASP A 231 -27.76 -13.56 -41.42
CA ASP A 231 -27.24 -14.94 -41.35
C ASP A 231 -28.13 -15.96 -42.10
N ARG A 232 -29.38 -15.61 -42.47
CA ARG A 232 -30.29 -16.51 -43.20
C ARG A 232 -30.14 -16.44 -44.72
N GLU A 233 -29.40 -15.49 -45.27
CA GLU A 233 -29.27 -15.28 -46.72
C GLU A 233 -27.97 -15.87 -47.33
N HIS A 234 -27.30 -16.81 -46.66
CA HIS A 234 -26.25 -17.57 -47.32
C HIS A 234 -26.86 -18.66 -48.23
N PRO A 235 -26.78 -18.56 -49.57
CA PRO A 235 -27.22 -19.63 -50.45
C PRO A 235 -26.30 -20.83 -50.25
N THR A 236 -26.92 -21.99 -50.00
CA THR A 236 -26.27 -23.29 -50.03
C THR A 236 -25.47 -23.45 -51.31
N ARG A 237 -24.21 -23.84 -51.14
CA ARG A 237 -23.13 -23.98 -52.12
C ARG A 237 -23.36 -25.11 -53.13
N ALA A 238 -24.49 -25.10 -53.85
CA ALA A 238 -24.91 -26.16 -54.78
C ALA A 238 -25.17 -25.71 -56.23
N ALA A 239 -25.02 -24.42 -56.58
CA ALA A 239 -25.35 -23.91 -57.91
C ALA A 239 -24.14 -23.28 -58.66
N VAL A 240 -23.03 -24.01 -58.78
CA VAL A 240 -21.87 -23.60 -59.63
C VAL A 240 -21.55 -24.68 -60.69
N LEU A 241 -22.51 -25.53 -61.06
CA LEU A 241 -22.31 -26.59 -62.06
C LEU A 241 -23.28 -26.57 -63.24
N GLU A 242 -23.85 -25.41 -63.57
CA GLU A 242 -24.46 -25.20 -64.90
C GLU A 242 -24.14 -23.80 -65.41
N MET A 243 -23.02 -23.70 -66.13
CA MET A 243 -22.82 -22.79 -67.28
C MET A 243 -21.59 -23.30 -68.05
N LEU A 244 -21.73 -24.48 -68.65
CA LEU A 244 -21.12 -24.80 -69.94
C LEU A 244 -22.10 -24.35 -71.03
#